data_AF-A0A0D2EAK3-F1
#
_entry.id   AF-A0A0D2EAK3-F1
#
_cell.length_a   1.000
_cell.length_b   1.000
_cell.length_c   1.000
_cell.angle_alpha   90.00
_cell.angle_beta   90.00
_cell.angle_gamma   90.00
#
_symmetry.space_group_name_H-M   'P 1'
#
loop_
_entity.id
_entity.type
_entity.pdbx_description
1 polymer ?
#
loop_
_entity_poly.entity_id
_entity_poly.type
_entity_poly.pdbx_seq_one_letter_code
_entity_poly.pdbx_strand_id
1 'polypeptide(L)'
;MMSWFTSLFSSGQPATSSTPAEASTLDNRLLEEPAPKPQPAVETPSPVRTPAPAERQDRGKVILGAGIAFFAVSLLITRRAFARKRLAANPAFYANSPAHQADQAKKVSGAMEALEALNIATINVLSTSMIATGGAMWYFGINNMADARRVLRGGLGVDGTGKSEKEAEEDFEEWMATVLARKESKGPQQPQTNERGQPR
;
A
#
# COMPACT_ATOMS: atom_id res chain seq x y z
N MET A 1 11.82 -30.30 22.49
CA MET A 1 10.49 -30.13 21.86
C MET A 1 10.43 -28.70 21.33
N MET A 2 10.38 -28.52 20.00
CA MET A 2 9.95 -27.32 19.24
C MET A 2 10.62 -27.33 17.85
N SER A 3 10.03 -28.06 16.90
CA SER A 3 10.53 -28.31 15.54
C SER A 3 9.58 -27.76 14.47
N TRP A 4 9.26 -26.47 14.52
CA TRP A 4 8.24 -25.86 13.65
C TRP A 4 8.77 -24.76 12.70
N PHE A 5 10.06 -24.42 12.74
CA PHE A 5 10.65 -23.36 11.91
C PHE A 5 11.28 -23.83 10.58
N THR A 6 11.35 -25.13 10.28
CA THR A 6 12.14 -25.64 9.13
C THR A 6 11.35 -26.01 7.87
N SER A 7 10.03 -25.83 7.82
CA SER A 7 9.23 -26.28 6.66
C SER A 7 8.95 -25.21 5.59
N LEU A 8 9.52 -24.00 5.70
CA LEU A 8 9.23 -22.91 4.75
C LEU A 8 10.11 -22.91 3.48
N PHE A 9 11.12 -23.77 3.39
CA PHE A 9 12.12 -23.73 2.29
C PHE A 9 12.34 -25.06 1.56
N SER A 10 11.35 -25.97 1.57
CA SER A 10 11.44 -27.21 0.80
C SER A 10 10.32 -27.33 -0.22
N SER A 11 10.64 -27.01 -1.48
CA SER A 11 10.04 -27.49 -2.74
C SER A 11 10.47 -26.50 -3.84
N GLY A 12 11.12 -26.86 -4.95
CA GLY A 12 11.61 -28.13 -5.46
C GLY A 12 12.41 -27.79 -6.72
N GLN A 13 13.54 -28.47 -6.92
CA GLN A 13 14.28 -28.46 -8.18
C GLN A 13 13.53 -29.29 -9.23
N PRO A 14 13.65 -28.92 -10.51
CA PRO A 14 14.25 -29.90 -11.40
C PRO A 14 15.38 -29.30 -12.23
N ALA A 15 16.51 -30.01 -12.22
CA ALA A 15 17.60 -29.86 -13.17
C ALA A 15 17.61 -31.10 -14.07
N THR A 16 17.61 -30.91 -15.39
CA THR A 16 18.15 -31.81 -16.44
C THR A 16 18.21 -30.97 -17.73
N SER A 17 19.36 -30.37 -18.11
CA SER A 17 20.47 -30.93 -18.92
C SER A 17 20.14 -31.18 -20.42
N SER A 18 20.62 -30.25 -21.27
CA SER A 18 21.33 -30.39 -22.57
C SER A 18 20.98 -31.48 -23.62
N THR A 19 20.55 -31.06 -24.83
CA THR A 19 21.08 -31.20 -26.24
C THR A 19 22.14 -32.31 -26.56
N PRO A 20 22.40 -32.85 -27.80
CA PRO A 20 21.91 -32.59 -29.20
C PRO A 20 21.61 -33.82 -30.15
N ALA A 21 21.11 -33.51 -31.37
CA ALA A 21 21.40 -34.00 -32.74
C ALA A 21 21.35 -35.49 -33.21
N GLU A 22 20.80 -35.62 -34.44
CA GLU A 22 21.28 -36.41 -35.61
C GLU A 22 20.67 -37.79 -36.02
N ALA A 23 20.08 -37.77 -37.22
CA ALA A 23 20.09 -38.71 -38.37
C ALA A 23 19.49 -40.14 -38.38
N SER A 24 18.77 -40.36 -39.50
CA SER A 24 18.61 -41.56 -40.37
C SER A 24 18.02 -42.84 -39.78
N THR A 25 16.95 -43.42 -40.36
CA THR A 25 16.96 -44.18 -41.63
C THR A 25 15.50 -44.37 -42.12
N LEU A 26 15.12 -43.83 -43.28
CA LEU A 26 14.78 -44.58 -44.50
C LEU A 26 14.64 -46.10 -44.35
N ASP A 27 13.42 -46.63 -44.49
CA ASP A 27 12.99 -47.45 -45.63
C ASP A 27 11.72 -48.25 -45.31
N ASN A 28 10.62 -47.91 -45.98
CA ASN A 28 9.67 -48.87 -46.57
C ASN A 28 8.72 -48.07 -47.48
N ARG A 29 9.03 -48.04 -48.77
CA ARG A 29 8.48 -48.98 -49.76
C ARG A 29 7.11 -48.54 -50.28
N LEU A 30 7.19 -47.61 -51.23
CA LEU A 30 6.47 -47.56 -52.51
C LEU A 30 5.38 -48.64 -52.74
N LEU A 31 4.17 -48.20 -53.07
CA LEU A 31 3.34 -48.63 -54.22
C LEU A 31 1.98 -47.85 -54.25
N GLU A 32 1.53 -47.49 -55.47
CA GLU A 32 0.19 -47.04 -55.92
C GLU A 32 -0.44 -45.77 -55.29
N GLU A 33 -1.18 -44.83 -55.91
CA GLU A 33 -1.75 -44.52 -57.25
C GLU A 33 -2.52 -43.17 -57.04
N PRO A 34 -2.72 -42.28 -58.02
CA PRO A 34 -3.13 -40.88 -57.77
C PRO A 34 -4.66 -40.63 -57.79
N ALA A 35 -5.15 -39.91 -56.76
CA ALA A 35 -6.39 -39.09 -56.66
C ALA A 35 -7.77 -39.83 -56.70
N PRO A 36 -8.81 -39.41 -55.91
CA PRO A 36 -9.45 -38.09 -56.06
C PRO A 36 -9.80 -37.37 -54.74
N LYS A 37 -9.97 -36.04 -54.84
CA LYS A 37 -10.47 -35.16 -53.75
C LYS A 37 -11.89 -35.52 -53.32
N PRO A 38 -12.19 -35.45 -52.01
CA PRO A 38 -13.51 -35.03 -51.55
C PRO A 38 -13.44 -33.69 -50.79
N GLN A 39 -14.51 -32.94 -50.97
CA GLN A 39 -14.83 -31.58 -50.51
C GLN A 39 -14.97 -31.46 -48.97
N PRO A 40 -15.01 -30.23 -48.42
CA PRO A 40 -14.66 -29.95 -47.03
C PRO A 40 -15.71 -30.46 -46.04
N ALA A 41 -15.25 -31.16 -45.01
CA ALA A 41 -16.05 -31.41 -43.83
C ALA A 41 -16.35 -30.06 -43.16
N VAL A 42 -17.62 -29.67 -43.14
CA VAL A 42 -18.11 -28.58 -42.31
C VAL A 42 -18.01 -29.08 -40.87
N GLU A 43 -16.88 -28.80 -40.22
CA GLU A 43 -16.75 -28.91 -38.78
C GLU A 43 -17.73 -27.92 -38.15
N THR A 44 -18.78 -28.47 -37.54
CA THR A 44 -19.66 -27.69 -36.68
C THR A 44 -18.81 -27.18 -35.52
N PRO A 45 -18.68 -25.86 -35.29
CA PRO A 45 -17.91 -25.37 -34.16
C PRO A 45 -18.59 -25.83 -32.88
N SER A 46 -17.90 -26.70 -32.12
CA SER A 46 -18.29 -27.01 -30.76
C SER A 46 -18.42 -25.70 -29.98
N PRO A 47 -19.53 -25.47 -29.24
CA PRO A 47 -19.63 -24.28 -28.41
C PRO A 47 -18.51 -24.35 -27.36
N VAL A 48 -17.54 -23.45 -27.50
CA VAL A 48 -16.52 -23.19 -26.49
C VAL A 48 -17.28 -22.89 -25.20
N ARG A 49 -17.23 -23.81 -24.23
CA ARG A 49 -17.73 -23.57 -22.88
C ARG A 49 -16.91 -22.44 -22.31
N THR A 50 -17.47 -21.23 -22.31
CA THR A 50 -16.94 -20.11 -21.56
C THR A 50 -16.85 -20.55 -20.10
N PRO A 51 -15.65 -20.61 -19.48
CA PRO A 51 -15.58 -20.88 -18.06
C PRO A 51 -16.39 -19.81 -17.35
N ALA A 52 -17.32 -20.23 -16.49
CA ALA A 52 -18.09 -19.35 -15.63
C ALA A 52 -17.13 -18.37 -14.94
N PRO A 53 -17.48 -17.08 -14.81
CA PRO A 53 -16.60 -16.11 -14.19
C PRO A 53 -16.37 -16.56 -12.75
N ALA A 54 -15.20 -17.13 -12.48
CA ALA A 54 -14.77 -17.45 -11.14
C ALA A 54 -14.89 -16.16 -10.32
N GLU A 55 -15.66 -16.23 -9.24
CA GLU A 55 -15.90 -15.12 -8.32
C GLU A 55 -14.56 -14.51 -7.91
N ARG A 56 -14.21 -13.38 -8.53
CA ARG A 56 -12.91 -12.75 -8.32
C ARG A 56 -12.92 -12.15 -6.93
N GLN A 57 -12.21 -12.79 -6.01
CA GLN A 57 -12.03 -12.27 -4.66
C GLN A 57 -11.34 -10.91 -4.73
N ASP A 58 -12.03 -9.85 -4.29
CA ASP A 58 -11.52 -8.46 -4.29
C ASP A 58 -10.43 -8.29 -3.23
N ARG A 59 -9.19 -8.64 -3.59
CA ARG A 59 -8.00 -8.55 -2.72
C ARG A 59 -7.80 -7.13 -2.18
N GLY A 60 -8.12 -6.11 -2.98
CA GLY A 60 -8.05 -4.71 -2.56
C GLY A 60 -8.91 -4.39 -1.31
N LYS A 61 -10.14 -4.95 -1.23
CA LYS A 61 -11.03 -4.75 -0.07
C LYS A 61 -10.47 -5.40 1.19
N VAL A 62 -9.85 -6.57 1.06
CA VAL A 62 -9.23 -7.31 2.19
C VAL A 62 -8.02 -6.55 2.72
N ILE A 63 -7.14 -6.06 1.83
CA ILE A 63 -5.95 -5.29 2.22
C ILE A 63 -6.36 -3.97 2.89
N LEU A 64 -7.35 -3.27 2.32
CA LEU A 64 -7.91 -2.06 2.94
C LEU A 64 -8.51 -2.35 4.31
N GLY A 65 -9.35 -3.39 4.44
CA GLY A 65 -9.95 -3.77 5.70
C GLY A 65 -8.92 -4.12 6.77
N ALA A 66 -7.88 -4.87 6.40
CA ALA A 66 -6.75 -5.17 7.29
C ALA A 66 -5.99 -3.91 7.71
N GLY A 67 -5.74 -2.97 6.78
CA GLY A 67 -5.10 -1.69 7.07
C GLY A 67 -5.91 -0.83 8.02
N ILE A 68 -7.23 -0.72 7.81
CA ILE A 68 -8.15 0.03 8.69
C ILE A 68 -8.17 -0.58 10.09
N ALA A 69 -8.26 -1.91 10.19
CA ALA A 69 -8.24 -2.60 11.48
C ALA A 69 -6.92 -2.35 12.23
N PHE A 70 -5.78 -2.49 11.54
CA PHE A 70 -4.46 -2.23 12.12
C PHE A 70 -4.33 -0.77 12.59
N PHE A 71 -4.87 0.18 11.83
CA PHE A 71 -4.90 1.59 12.23
C PHE A 71 -5.80 1.89 13.41
N ALA A 72 -6.99 1.31 13.46
CA ALA A 72 -7.84 1.47 14.62
C ALA A 72 -7.14 0.98 15.90
N VAL A 73 -6.49 -0.19 15.84
CA VAL A 73 -5.71 -0.75 16.96
C VAL A 73 -4.52 0.16 17.31
N SER A 74 -3.77 0.61 16.32
CA SER A 74 -2.66 1.57 16.48
C SER A 74 -3.09 2.86 17.17
N LEU A 75 -4.21 3.45 16.73
CA LEU A 75 -4.77 4.67 17.29
C LEU A 75 -5.24 4.47 18.74
N LEU A 76 -5.83 3.30 19.07
CA LEU A 76 -6.24 2.96 20.43
C LEU A 76 -5.04 2.83 21.37
N ILE A 77 -3.97 2.19 20.93
CA ILE A 77 -2.71 2.06 21.69
C ILE A 77 -2.13 3.46 21.94
N THR A 78 -2.05 4.28 20.89
CA THR A 78 -1.56 5.67 20.98
C THR A 78 -2.42 6.49 21.94
N ARG A 79 -3.75 6.42 21.84
CA ARG A 79 -4.68 7.14 22.72
C ARG A 79 -4.51 6.70 24.18
N ARG A 80 -4.35 5.40 24.43
CA ARG A 80 -4.13 4.86 25.78
C ARG A 80 -2.78 5.30 26.36
N ALA A 81 -1.72 5.23 25.56
CA ALA A 81 -0.38 5.66 25.97
C ALA A 81 -0.35 7.17 26.27
N PHE A 82 -0.89 7.97 25.35
CA PHE A 82 -0.97 9.42 25.50
C PHE A 82 -1.84 9.84 26.68
N ALA A 83 -3.00 9.19 26.91
CA ALA A 83 -3.84 9.48 28.07
C ALA A 83 -3.11 9.24 29.40
N ARG A 84 -2.36 8.14 29.51
CA ARG A 84 -1.54 7.85 30.70
C ARG A 84 -0.47 8.92 30.92
N LYS A 85 0.24 9.31 29.86
CA LYS A 85 1.25 10.38 29.93
C LYS A 85 0.63 11.73 30.28
N ARG A 86 -0.52 12.07 29.69
CA ARG A 86 -1.22 13.33 29.96
C ARG A 86 -1.74 13.43 31.40
N LEU A 87 -2.18 12.32 31.98
CA LEU A 87 -2.55 12.26 33.39
C LEU A 87 -1.35 12.36 34.31
N ALA A 88 -0.22 11.72 33.96
CA ALA A 88 1.03 11.83 34.71
C ALA A 88 1.67 13.23 34.62
N ALA A 89 1.49 13.91 33.49
CA ALA A 89 1.99 15.25 33.24
C ALA A 89 1.11 16.37 33.81
N ASN A 90 -0.05 16.06 34.39
CA ASN A 90 -0.92 17.07 35.00
C ASN A 90 -0.49 17.29 36.46
N PRO A 91 0.21 18.40 36.79
CA PRO A 91 0.67 18.64 38.15
C PRO A 91 -0.53 18.89 39.08
N ALA A 92 -0.45 18.40 40.32
CA ALA A 92 -1.42 18.76 41.35
C ALA A 92 -1.44 20.29 41.56
N PHE A 93 -2.56 20.85 42.04
CA PHE A 93 -2.79 22.30 42.19
C PHE A 93 -1.68 23.08 42.93
N TYR A 94 -0.85 22.42 43.74
CA TYR A 94 0.27 23.02 44.46
C TYR A 94 1.67 22.56 44.00
N ALA A 95 1.75 21.72 42.96
CA ALA A 95 3.01 21.19 42.44
C ALA A 95 3.67 22.09 41.37
N ASN A 96 3.15 23.30 41.16
CA ASN A 96 3.64 24.24 40.15
C ASN A 96 4.80 25.14 40.67
N SER A 97 5.41 24.80 41.80
CA SER A 97 6.59 25.52 42.27
C SER A 97 7.80 25.21 41.38
N PRO A 98 8.72 26.16 41.15
CA PRO A 98 9.91 25.94 40.33
C PRO A 98 10.78 24.78 40.81
N ALA A 99 10.84 24.55 42.13
CA ALA A 99 11.59 23.46 42.74
C ALA A 99 11.01 22.08 42.37
N HIS A 100 9.68 21.92 42.41
CA HIS A 100 9.03 20.68 42.02
C HIS A 100 9.16 20.41 40.51
N GLN A 101 9.11 21.43 39.67
CA GLN A 101 9.33 21.28 38.22
C GLN A 101 10.77 20.83 37.91
N ALA A 102 11.77 21.38 38.59
CA ALA A 102 13.17 20.98 38.43
C ALA A 102 13.40 19.51 38.84
N ASP A 103 12.78 19.06 39.94
CA ASP A 103 12.84 17.67 40.37
C ASP A 103 12.11 16.71 39.42
N GLN A 104 10.99 17.14 38.81
CA GLN A 104 10.32 16.35 37.78
C GLN A 104 11.16 16.27 36.51
N ALA A 105 11.73 17.39 36.05
CA ALA A 105 12.60 17.44 34.87
C ALA A 105 13.83 16.53 35.00
N LYS A 106 14.40 16.41 36.22
CA LYS A 106 15.51 15.48 36.50
C LYS A 106 15.12 14.00 36.41
N LYS A 107 13.84 13.67 36.63
CA LYS A 107 13.34 12.28 36.59
C LYS A 107 13.05 11.80 35.17
N VAL A 108 12.97 12.72 34.20
CA VAL A 108 12.66 12.38 32.81
C VAL A 108 13.95 12.26 32.00
N SER A 109 14.19 11.08 31.45
CA SER A 109 15.30 10.89 30.50
C SER A 109 14.83 11.24 29.09
N GLY A 110 15.28 12.39 28.57
CA GLY A 110 14.87 12.87 27.24
C GLY A 110 15.17 11.90 26.10
N ALA A 111 16.27 11.15 26.18
CA ALA A 111 16.60 10.12 25.19
C ALA A 111 15.62 8.94 25.22
N MET A 112 15.19 8.52 26.40
CA MET A 112 14.21 7.44 26.56
C MET A 112 12.83 7.88 26.07
N GLU A 113 12.42 9.12 26.38
CA GLU A 113 11.16 9.67 25.88
C GLU A 113 11.17 9.86 24.37
N ALA A 114 12.29 10.28 23.78
CA ALA A 114 12.43 10.42 22.34
C ALA A 114 12.28 9.06 21.63
N LEU A 115 12.85 7.99 22.17
CA LEU A 115 12.74 6.65 21.60
C LEU A 115 11.32 6.10 21.71
N GLU A 116 10.63 6.34 22.82
CA GLU A 116 9.22 6.00 22.97
C GLU A 116 8.34 6.80 22.00
N ALA A 117 8.59 8.11 21.87
CA ALA A 117 7.87 8.97 20.94
C ALA A 117 8.10 8.54 19.48
N LEU A 118 9.33 8.16 19.14
CA LEU A 118 9.67 7.62 17.83
C LEU A 118 8.88 6.34 17.54
N ASN A 119 8.82 5.40 18.48
CA ASN A 119 8.07 4.15 18.29
C ASN A 119 6.56 4.41 18.13
N ILE A 120 5.99 5.30 18.94
CA ILE A 120 4.58 5.71 18.80
C ILE A 120 4.34 6.36 17.44
N ALA A 121 5.27 7.22 16.98
CA ALA A 121 5.16 7.88 15.69
C ALA A 121 5.26 6.88 14.52
N THR A 122 6.23 5.97 14.54
CA THR A 122 6.43 4.99 13.46
C THR A 122 5.24 4.06 13.33
N ILE A 123 4.67 3.58 14.43
CA ILE A 123 3.48 2.73 14.42
C ILE A 123 2.28 3.46 13.78
N ASN A 124 2.08 4.75 14.06
CA ASN A 124 1.00 5.54 13.46
C ASN A 124 1.26 5.87 11.98
N VAL A 125 2.49 6.21 11.59
CA VAL A 125 2.86 6.51 10.20
C VAL A 125 2.78 5.25 9.34
N LEU A 126 3.35 4.14 9.82
CA LEU A 126 3.26 2.83 9.17
C LEU A 126 1.81 2.40 8.97
N SER A 127 0.98 2.64 9.97
CA SER A 127 -0.42 2.32 9.90
C SER A 127 -1.18 3.20 8.90
N THR A 128 -0.89 4.50 8.87
CA THR A 128 -1.45 5.43 7.89
C THR A 128 -1.04 5.04 6.46
N SER A 129 0.21 4.64 6.25
CA SER A 129 0.68 4.18 4.94
C SER A 129 0.03 2.87 4.51
N MET A 130 -0.27 1.98 5.46
CA MET A 130 -1.00 0.74 5.21
C MET A 130 -2.44 1.00 4.75
N ILE A 131 -3.17 1.91 5.41
CA ILE A 131 -4.49 2.36 4.92
C ILE A 131 -4.36 3.02 3.56
N ALA A 132 -3.42 3.97 3.40
CA ALA A 132 -3.28 4.72 2.15
C ALA A 132 -3.00 3.77 0.98
N THR A 133 -2.10 2.81 1.16
CA THR A 133 -1.79 1.78 0.16
C THR A 133 -3.01 0.88 -0.11
N GLY A 134 -3.69 0.40 0.93
CA GLY A 134 -4.89 -0.43 0.78
C GLY A 134 -6.04 0.33 0.10
N GLY A 135 -6.20 1.62 0.41
CA GLY A 135 -7.19 2.51 -0.16
C GLY A 135 -6.90 2.82 -1.62
N ALA A 136 -5.64 3.07 -1.96
CA ALA A 136 -5.20 3.21 -3.35
C ALA A 136 -5.47 1.92 -4.14
N MET A 137 -5.09 0.75 -3.63
CA MET A 137 -5.39 -0.54 -4.28
C MET A 137 -6.89 -0.76 -4.49
N TRP A 138 -7.72 -0.41 -3.50
CA TRP A 138 -9.17 -0.52 -3.60
C TRP A 138 -9.76 0.47 -4.62
N TYR A 139 -9.35 1.74 -4.58
CA TYR A 139 -9.83 2.80 -5.46
C TYR A 139 -9.48 2.55 -6.93
N PHE A 140 -8.24 2.15 -7.21
CA PHE A 140 -7.79 1.84 -8.57
C PHE A 140 -8.19 0.43 -9.04
N GLY A 141 -8.84 -0.37 -8.18
CA GLY A 141 -9.26 -1.73 -8.49
C GLY A 141 -8.10 -2.68 -8.80
N ILE A 142 -6.93 -2.49 -8.16
CA ILE A 142 -5.73 -3.28 -8.42
C ILE A 142 -5.82 -4.60 -7.66
N ASN A 143 -6.15 -5.68 -8.36
CA ASN A 143 -6.20 -7.03 -7.80
C ASN A 143 -5.03 -7.92 -8.28
N ASN A 144 -4.38 -7.54 -9.38
CA ASN A 144 -3.25 -8.26 -9.98
C ASN A 144 -2.21 -7.30 -10.63
N MET A 145 -1.08 -7.85 -11.09
CA MET A 145 -0.03 -7.06 -11.76
C MET A 145 -0.46 -6.44 -13.09
N ALA A 146 -1.37 -7.07 -13.83
CA ALA A 146 -1.89 -6.51 -15.08
C ALA A 146 -2.75 -5.26 -14.81
N ASP A 147 -3.57 -5.27 -13.75
CA ASP A 147 -4.34 -4.10 -13.32
C ASP A 147 -3.40 -2.96 -12.90
N ALA A 148 -2.33 -3.27 -12.16
CA ALA A 148 -1.33 -2.28 -11.78
C ALA A 148 -0.64 -1.66 -13.01
N ARG A 149 -0.26 -2.49 -13.99
CA ARG A 149 0.31 -1.99 -15.26
C ARG A 149 -0.69 -1.17 -16.06
N ARG A 150 -1.97 -1.55 -16.07
CA ARG A 150 -3.05 -0.79 -16.72
C ARG A 150 -3.20 0.60 -16.10
N VAL A 151 -3.22 0.68 -14.77
CA VAL A 151 -3.31 1.96 -14.06
C VAL A 151 -2.08 2.82 -14.35
N LEU A 152 -0.89 2.23 -14.35
CA LEU A 152 0.36 2.95 -14.68
C LEU A 152 0.36 3.47 -16.13
N ARG A 153 -0.08 2.66 -17.10
CA ARG A 153 -0.15 3.08 -18.51
C ARG A 153 -1.27 4.07 -18.80
N GLY A 154 -2.41 3.92 -18.14
CA GLY A 154 -3.53 4.86 -18.22
C GLY A 154 -3.19 6.22 -17.63
N GLY A 155 -2.37 6.27 -16.58
CA GLY A 155 -1.85 7.51 -15.99
C GLY A 155 -0.82 8.24 -16.87
N LEU A 156 -0.12 7.52 -17.76
CA LEU A 156 0.84 8.08 -18.72
C LEU A 156 0.18 8.56 -20.03
N GLY A 157 -1.15 8.55 -20.12
CA GLY A 157 -1.87 8.96 -21.34
C GLY A 157 -1.69 8.01 -22.54
N VAL A 158 -0.99 6.88 -22.36
CA VAL A 158 -0.64 5.92 -23.43
C VAL A 158 -1.89 5.28 -24.04
N ASP A 159 -2.96 5.16 -23.26
CA ASP A 159 -4.23 4.58 -23.69
C ASP A 159 -5.27 5.64 -24.14
N GLY A 160 -4.89 6.93 -24.23
CA GLY A 160 -5.75 8.02 -24.71
C GLY A 160 -6.98 8.34 -23.85
N THR A 161 -7.10 7.72 -22.67
CA THR A 161 -8.26 7.82 -21.76
C THR A 161 -7.95 8.51 -20.43
N GLY A 162 -6.72 8.97 -20.23
CA GLY A 162 -6.33 9.72 -19.03
C GLY A 162 -6.86 11.17 -19.07
N LYS A 163 -7.01 11.80 -17.89
CA LYS A 163 -7.11 13.26 -17.81
C LYS A 163 -5.98 13.85 -18.65
N SER A 164 -6.30 14.79 -19.52
CA SER A 164 -5.27 15.44 -20.32
C SER A 164 -4.21 16.04 -19.38
N GLU A 165 -2.93 16.03 -19.77
CA GLU A 165 -1.86 16.64 -18.95
C GLU A 165 -2.23 18.07 -18.53
N LYS A 166 -2.96 18.78 -19.40
CA LYS A 166 -3.51 20.11 -19.15
C LYS A 166 -4.51 20.15 -17.98
N GLU A 167 -5.45 19.22 -17.90
CA GLU A 167 -6.44 19.16 -16.81
C GLU A 167 -5.78 18.82 -15.47
N ALA A 168 -4.73 17.97 -15.50
CA ALA A 168 -3.95 17.67 -14.30
C ALA A 168 -3.12 18.88 -13.83
N GLU A 169 -2.59 19.69 -14.75
CA GLU A 169 -1.87 20.93 -14.43
C GLU A 169 -2.81 21.98 -13.84
N GLU A 170 -4.01 22.17 -14.42
CA GLU A 170 -5.03 23.09 -13.91
C GLU A 170 -5.48 22.72 -12.47
N ASP A 171 -5.76 21.43 -12.22
CA ASP A 171 -6.08 20.92 -10.89
C ASP A 171 -4.94 21.18 -9.89
N PHE A 172 -3.68 21.04 -10.34
CA PHE A 172 -2.50 21.26 -9.51
C PHE A 172 -2.31 22.75 -9.18
N GLU A 173 -2.51 23.64 -10.16
CA GLU A 173 -2.47 25.09 -9.96
C GLU A 173 -3.54 25.56 -8.97
N GLU A 174 -4.79 25.09 -9.11
CA GLU A 174 -5.87 25.43 -8.18
C GLU A 174 -5.57 24.96 -6.76
N TRP A 175 -5.05 23.74 -6.62
CA TRP A 175 -4.64 23.20 -5.34
C TRP A 175 -3.51 24.03 -4.72
N MET A 176 -2.47 24.34 -5.49
CA MET A 176 -1.33 25.15 -5.03
C MET A 176 -1.77 26.56 -4.62
N ALA A 177 -2.64 27.20 -5.41
CA ALA A 177 -3.22 28.50 -5.09
C ALA A 177 -4.01 28.44 -3.78
N THR A 178 -4.82 27.41 -3.57
CA THR A 178 -5.58 27.20 -2.33
C THR A 178 -4.67 27.02 -1.11
N VAL A 179 -3.58 26.26 -1.26
CA VAL A 179 -2.59 26.02 -0.19
C VAL A 179 -1.84 27.30 0.16
N LEU A 180 -1.40 28.06 -0.86
CA LEU A 180 -0.69 29.33 -0.66
C LEU A 180 -1.61 30.39 -0.06
N ALA A 181 -2.85 30.53 -0.54
CA ALA A 181 -3.85 31.43 0.04
C ALA A 181 -4.14 31.08 1.51
N ARG A 182 -4.21 29.79 1.86
CA ARG A 182 -4.35 29.34 3.25
C ARG A 182 -3.12 29.68 4.10
N LYS A 183 -1.93 29.63 3.52
CA LYS A 183 -0.67 30.00 4.21
C LYS A 183 -0.60 31.51 4.45
N GLU A 184 -0.99 32.32 3.48
CA GLU A 184 -0.94 33.78 3.57
C GLU A 184 -2.02 34.36 4.49
N SER A 185 -3.22 33.77 4.51
CA SER A 185 -4.29 34.14 5.45
C SER A 185 -3.95 33.80 6.91
N LYS A 186 -2.98 32.90 7.13
CA LYS A 186 -2.38 32.63 8.43
C LYS A 186 -1.19 33.59 8.64
N GLY A 187 -1.49 34.89 8.73
CA GLY A 187 -0.51 35.95 8.99
C GLY A 187 0.33 35.73 10.27
N PRO A 188 1.36 36.57 10.53
CA PRO A 188 2.22 36.42 11.70
C PRO A 188 1.33 36.37 12.95
N GLN A 189 1.35 35.23 13.63
CA GLN A 189 0.55 34.96 14.81
C GLN A 189 0.91 36.03 15.84
N GLN A 190 0.03 37.03 16.00
CA GLN A 190 0.26 38.09 16.98
C GLN A 190 0.50 37.41 18.34
N PRO A 191 1.56 37.78 19.07
CA PRO A 191 1.83 37.19 20.38
C PRO A 191 0.56 37.37 21.22
N GLN A 192 -0.03 36.25 21.65
CA GLN A 192 -1.22 36.29 22.49
C GLN A 192 -0.80 36.87 23.83
N THR A 193 -0.98 38.18 23.99
CA THR A 193 -0.76 38.87 25.25
C THR A 193 -1.80 38.38 26.24
N ASN A 194 -1.36 37.89 27.39
CA ASN A 194 -2.27 37.52 28.48
C ASN A 194 -2.97 38.78 29.04
N GLU A 195 -4.00 38.62 29.87
CA GLU A 195 -4.77 39.72 30.51
C GLU A 195 -3.90 40.68 31.36
N ARG A 196 -2.60 40.39 31.51
CA ARG A 196 -1.61 41.17 32.25
C ARG A 196 -0.60 41.91 31.36
N GLY A 197 -0.82 41.95 30.05
CA GLY A 197 0.02 42.72 29.14
C GLY A 197 1.39 42.10 28.83
N GLN A 198 1.62 40.81 29.13
CA GLN A 198 2.88 40.13 28.81
C GLN A 198 2.72 39.15 27.63
N PRO A 199 3.72 39.08 26.72
CA PRO A 199 3.71 38.13 25.61
C PRO A 199 3.82 36.70 26.17
N ARG A 200 2.98 35.78 25.64
CA ARG A 200 3.07 34.34 25.92
C ARG A 200 4.16 33.67 25.11
#